data_AF-A0A1R1QPW5-F1
#
_entry.id   AF-A0A1R1QPW5-F1
#
_cell.length_a   1.000
_cell.length_b   1.000
_cell.length_c   1.000
_cell.angle_alpha   90.00
_cell.angle_beta   90.00
_cell.angle_gamma   90.00
#
_symmetry.space_group_name_H-M   'P 1'
#
loop_
_entity.id
_entity.type
_entity.pdbx_description
1 polymer ?
#
loop_
_entity_poly.entity_id
_entity_poly.type
_entity_poly.pdbx_seq_one_letter_code
_entity_poly.pdbx_strand_id
1 'polypeptide(L)'
;MKINLNQFLQSDLRQAAIEMICIEELARMLIIAIHEGDSGKADNAIRDIQKSHNELKRLRENKRKFSSAIQIINQSQSPTELIEKLERMF
;
A
#
# COMPACT_ATOMS: atom_id res chain seq x y z
N MET A 1 -23.62 1.90 -7.49
CA MET A 1 -22.31 1.47 -8.05
C MET A 1 -21.84 0.26 -7.24
N LYS A 2 -21.87 -0.96 -7.79
CA LYS A 2 -21.37 -2.16 -7.06
C LYS A 2 -19.84 -2.15 -7.16
N ILE A 3 -19.16 -1.80 -6.07
CA ILE A 3 -17.71 -1.98 -5.97
C ILE A 3 -17.47 -3.49 -5.88
N ASN A 4 -16.81 -4.07 -6.88
CA ASN A 4 -16.39 -5.47 -6.83
C ASN A 4 -15.15 -5.57 -5.93
N LEU A 5 -15.37 -5.98 -4.68
CA LEU A 5 -14.33 -6.10 -3.66
C LEU A 5 -13.13 -6.93 -4.11
N ASN A 6 -13.36 -7.99 -4.90
CA ASN A 6 -12.29 -8.83 -5.41
C ASN A 6 -11.42 -8.06 -6.41
N GLN A 7 -12.00 -7.18 -7.23
CA GLN A 7 -11.24 -6.33 -8.16
C GLN A 7 -10.41 -5.28 -7.43
N PHE A 8 -10.95 -4.67 -6.37
CA PHE A 8 -10.20 -3.69 -5.56
C PHE A 8 -8.98 -4.31 -4.88
N LEU A 9 -9.13 -5.47 -4.25
CA LEU A 9 -8.03 -6.19 -3.62
C LEU A 9 -6.99 -6.67 -4.64
N GLN A 10 -7.42 -7.14 -5.81
CA GLN A 10 -6.51 -7.51 -6.90
C GLN A 10 -5.72 -6.31 -7.43
N SER A 11 -6.36 -5.14 -7.53
CA SER A 11 -5.70 -3.90 -7.93
C SER A 11 -4.63 -3.49 -6.91
N ASP A 12 -4.94 -3.50 -5.62
CA ASP A 12 -3.98 -3.15 -4.56
C ASP A 12 -2.81 -4.15 -4.49
N LEU A 13 -3.07 -5.45 -4.69
CA LEU A 13 -2.02 -6.47 -4.77
C LEU A 13 -1.11 -6.26 -5.99
N ARG A 14 -1.70 -5.94 -7.15
CA ARG A 14 -0.94 -5.62 -8.36
C ARG A 14 -0.07 -4.38 -8.16
N GLN A 15 -0.62 -3.32 -7.56
CA GLN A 15 0.14 -2.12 -7.25
C GLN A 15 1.28 -2.42 -6.29
N ALA A 16 1.05 -3.21 -5.23
CA ALA A 16 2.09 -3.59 -4.30
C ALA A 16 3.23 -4.38 -4.98
N ALA A 17 2.90 -5.28 -5.92
CA ALA A 17 3.91 -5.99 -6.71
C ALA A 17 4.76 -5.04 -7.56
N ILE A 18 4.13 -4.05 -8.20
CA ILE A 18 4.84 -3.03 -8.99
C ILE A 18 5.78 -2.22 -8.11
N GLU A 19 5.32 -1.70 -6.98
CA GLU A 19 6.16 -0.88 -6.10
C GLU A 19 7.35 -1.66 -5.51
N MET A 20 7.18 -2.96 -5.22
CA MET A 20 8.29 -3.82 -4.79
C MET A 20 9.36 -3.97 -5.88
N ILE A 21 8.94 -4.19 -7.13
CA ILE A 21 9.87 -4.27 -8.28
C ILE A 21 10.59 -2.93 -8.45
N CYS A 22 9.86 -1.81 -8.38
CA CYS A 22 10.46 -0.48 -8.50
C CYS A 22 11.51 -0.23 -7.42
N ILE A 23 11.26 -0.60 -6.17
CA ILE A 23 12.25 -0.47 -5.09
C ILE A 23 13.50 -1.30 -5.38
N GLU A 24 13.35 -2.53 -5.88
CA GLU A 24 14.49 -3.38 -6.21
C GLU A 24 15.36 -2.76 -7.32
N GLU A 25 14.73 -2.26 -8.39
CA GLU A 25 15.42 -1.61 -9.50
C GLU A 25 16.11 -0.32 -9.06
N LEU A 26 15.41 0.54 -8.30
CA LEU A 26 15.96 1.79 -7.78
C LEU A 26 17.09 1.56 -6.79
N ALA A 27 17.04 0.49 -5.99
CA ALA A 27 18.14 0.12 -5.10
C ALA A 27 19.40 -0.26 -5.88
N ARG A 28 19.26 -0.98 -7.00
CA ARG A 28 20.40 -1.27 -7.90
C ARG A 28 20.96 0.00 -8.51
N MET A 29 20.09 0.91 -8.98
CA MET A 29 20.51 2.21 -9.51
C MET A 29 21.25 3.05 -8.47
N LEU A 30 20.78 3.05 -7.22
CA LEU A 30 21.43 3.74 -6.11
C LEU A 30 22.84 3.20 -5.87
N ILE A 31 23.01 1.88 -5.82
CA ILE A 31 24.33 1.25 -5.65
C ILE A 31 25.27 1.67 -6.79
N ILE A 32 24.79 1.65 -8.04
CA ILE A 32 25.59 2.08 -9.20
C ILE A 32 25.99 3.56 -9.07
N ALA A 33 25.03 4.44 -8.77
CA ALA A 33 25.26 5.87 -8.63
C ALA A 33 26.30 6.19 -7.53
N ILE A 34 26.24 5.47 -6.40
CA ILE A 34 27.23 5.59 -5.32
C ILE A 34 28.63 5.17 -5.81
N HIS A 35 28.75 4.04 -6.53
CA HIS A 35 30.03 3.61 -7.08
C HIS A 35 30.59 4.58 -8.13
N GLU A 36 29.72 5.24 -8.90
CA GLU A 36 30.08 6.26 -9.89
C GLU A 36 30.45 7.61 -9.25
N GLY A 37 30.19 7.80 -7.94
CA GLY A 37 30.31 9.10 -7.28
C GLY A 37 29.25 10.12 -7.75
N ASP A 38 28.20 9.65 -8.42
CA ASP A 38 27.10 10.47 -8.96
C ASP A 38 26.05 10.73 -7.87
N SER A 39 26.34 11.71 -7.01
CA SER A 39 25.45 12.13 -5.93
C SER A 39 24.05 12.54 -6.41
N GLY A 40 23.94 13.16 -7.59
CA GLY A 40 22.65 13.57 -8.15
C GLY A 40 21.75 12.38 -8.48
N LYS A 41 22.30 11.34 -9.14
CA LYS A 41 21.56 10.09 -9.37
C LYS A 41 21.23 9.37 -8.07
N ALA A 42 22.14 9.35 -7.11
CA ALA A 42 21.92 8.71 -5.82
C ALA A 42 20.75 9.36 -5.05
N ASP A 43 20.73 10.69 -4.98
CA ASP A 43 19.65 11.44 -4.32
C ASP A 43 18.29 11.20 -4.99
N ASN A 44 18.26 11.13 -6.32
CA ASN A 44 17.04 10.82 -7.06
C ASN A 44 16.55 9.39 -6.79
N ALA A 45 17.45 8.40 -6.82
CA ALA A 45 17.09 7.02 -6.51
C ALA A 45 16.55 6.89 -5.07
N ILE A 46 17.16 7.55 -4.09
CA ILE A 46 16.69 7.57 -2.69
C ILE A 46 15.28 8.16 -2.60
N ARG A 47 15.04 9.30 -3.25
CA ARG A 47 13.74 9.98 -3.27
C ARG A 47 12.64 9.06 -3.82
N ASP A 48 12.92 8.37 -4.92
CA ASP A 48 11.96 7.50 -5.58
C ASP A 48 11.71 6.21 -4.76
N ILE A 49 12.74 5.65 -4.12
CA ILE A 49 12.58 4.53 -3.17
C ILE A 49 11.65 4.92 -2.03
N GLN A 50 11.83 6.12 -1.46
CA GLN A 50 10.97 6.62 -0.38
C GLN A 50 9.52 6.77 -0.84
N LYS A 51 9.30 7.23 -2.07
CA LYS A 51 7.96 7.35 -2.66
C LYS A 51 7.28 5.98 -2.78
N SER A 52 7.96 4.99 -3.37
CA SER A 52 7.43 3.63 -3.48
C SER A 52 7.19 2.97 -2.12
N HIS A 53 8.09 3.20 -1.15
CA HIS A 53 7.89 2.72 0.22
C HIS A 53 6.64 3.31 0.89
N ASN A 54 6.39 4.60 0.71
CA ASN A 54 5.19 5.25 1.25
C ASN A 54 3.91 4.71 0.62
N GLU A 55 3.95 4.38 -0.67
CA GLU A 55 2.83 3.75 -1.36
C GLU A 55 2.57 2.33 -0.84
N LEU A 56 3.62 1.52 -0.63
CA LEU A 56 3.49 0.21 0.02
C LEU A 56 2.90 0.32 1.43
N LYS A 57 3.31 1.33 2.20
CA LYS A 57 2.75 1.60 3.53
C LYS A 57 1.26 1.92 3.44
N ARG A 58 0.85 2.76 2.48
CA ARG A 58 -0.57 3.10 2.22
C ARG A 58 -1.39 1.85 1.87
N LEU A 59 -0.88 1.01 0.96
CA LEU A 59 -1.55 -0.24 0.57
C LEU A 59 -1.69 -1.21 1.76
N ARG A 60 -0.66 -1.32 2.61
CA ARG A 60 -0.71 -2.13 3.83
C ARG A 60 -1.76 -1.61 4.82
N GLU A 61 -1.84 -0.30 4.99
CA GLU A 61 -2.85 0.36 5.83
C GLU A 61 -4.27 0.07 5.31
N ASN A 62 -4.49 0.18 4.00
CA ASN A 62 -5.77 -0.12 3.36
C ASN A 62 -6.17 -1.58 3.59
N LYS A 63 -5.25 -2.52 3.36
CA LYS A 63 -5.49 -3.94 3.63
C LYS A 63 -5.87 -4.19 5.09
N ARG A 64 -5.17 -3.54 6.04
CA ARG A 64 -5.49 -3.65 7.48
C ARG A 64 -6.90 -3.15 7.78
N LYS A 65 -7.24 -1.93 7.36
CA LYS A 65 -8.58 -1.33 7.54
C LYS A 65 -9.65 -2.22 6.93
N PHE A 66 -9.39 -2.77 5.75
CA PHE A 66 -10.29 -3.68 5.08
C PHE A 66 -10.53 -4.96 5.88
N SER A 67 -9.46 -5.62 6.35
CA SER A 67 -9.58 -6.81 7.21
C SER A 67 -10.37 -6.52 8.48
N SER A 68 -10.16 -5.36 9.11
CA SER A 68 -10.94 -4.92 10.28
C SER A 68 -12.41 -4.72 9.94
N ALA A 69 -12.75 -4.09 8.81
CA ALA A 69 -14.13 -3.92 8.37
C ALA A 69 -14.83 -5.27 8.13
N ILE A 70 -14.16 -6.24 7.50
CA ILE A 70 -14.70 -7.60 7.30
C ILE A 70 -14.95 -8.30 8.63
N GLN A 71 -14.03 -8.16 9.59
CA GLN A 71 -14.21 -8.72 10.92
C GLN A 71 -15.44 -8.11 11.63
N ILE A 72 -15.62 -6.79 11.55
CA ILE A 72 -16.80 -6.10 12.09
C ILE A 72 -18.08 -6.62 11.43
N ILE A 73 -18.10 -6.77 10.11
CA ILE A 73 -19.25 -7.32 9.37
C ILE A 73 -19.60 -8.73 9.87
N ASN A 74 -18.61 -9.60 10.03
CA ASN A 74 -18.81 -10.98 10.46
C ASN A 74 -19.23 -11.13 11.93
N GLN A 75 -18.91 -10.13 12.77
CA GLN A 75 -19.21 -10.14 14.21
C GLN A 75 -20.48 -9.36 14.59
N SER A 76 -21.09 -8.64 13.65
CA SER A 76 -22.27 -7.83 13.93
C SER A 76 -23.53 -8.67 13.87
N GLN A 77 -24.39 -8.54 14.87
CA GLN A 77 -25.64 -9.31 14.99
C GLN A 77 -26.84 -8.55 14.44
N SER A 78 -26.70 -7.24 14.19
CA SER A 78 -27.73 -6.40 13.57
C SER A 78 -27.13 -5.34 12.65
N PRO A 79 -27.92 -4.81 11.69
CA PRO A 79 -27.49 -3.69 10.85
C PRO A 79 -27.12 -2.43 11.63
N THR A 80 -27.83 -2.14 12.73
CA THR A 80 -27.55 -0.95 13.57
C THR A 80 -26.19 -1.07 14.25
N GLU A 81 -25.91 -2.22 14.86
CA GLU A 81 -24.61 -2.49 15.49
C GLU A 81 -23.46 -2.44 14.47
N LEU A 82 -23.70 -2.94 13.25
CA LEU A 82 -22.74 -2.88 12.16
C LEU A 82 -22.38 -1.43 11.81
N ILE A 83 -23.38 -0.56 11.64
CA ILE A 83 -23.17 0.86 11.30
C ILE A 83 -22.37 1.55 12.40
N GLU A 84 -22.76 1.39 13.66
CA GLU A 84 -22.07 2.02 14.80
C GLU A 84 -20.59 1.59 14.90
N LYS A 85 -20.30 0.30 14.65
CA LYS A 85 -18.92 -0.21 14.68
C LYS A 85 -18.08 0.29 13.51
N LEU A 86 -18.66 0.42 12.32
CA LEU A 86 -17.96 0.94 11.14
C LEU A 86 -17.68 2.45 11.26
N GLU A 87 -18.63 3.23 11.78
CA GLU A 87 -18.46 4.68 11.99
C GLU A 87 -17.32 5.00 12.97
N ARG A 88 -17.10 4.19 14.00
CA ARG A 88 -15.96 4.36 14.93
C ARG A 88 -14.58 4.09 14.31
N MET A 89 -14.54 3.48 13.11
CA MET A 89 -13.30 3.09 12.44
C MET A 89 -12.75 4.18 11.49
N PHE A 90 -13.60 5.12 11.06
CA PHE A 90 -13.31 6.18 10.08
C PHE A 90 -13.33 7.56 10.72
#